data_AF-A0A2K2VMV1-F1
#
_entry.id   AF-A0A2K2VMV1-F1
#
_cell.length_a   1.000
_cell.length_b   1.000
_cell.length_c   1.000
_cell.angle_alpha   90.00
_cell.angle_beta   90.00
_cell.angle_gamma   90.00
#
_symmetry.space_group_name_H-M   'P 1'
#
loop_
_entity.id
_entity.type
_entity.pdbx_description
1 polymer ?
#
loop_
_entity_poly.entity_id
_entity_poly.type
_entity_poly.pdbx_seq_one_letter_code
_entity_poly.pdbx_strand_id
1 'polypeptide(L)'
;MAKWLDLIRWPNDQYLMNRIDLHTHSNCSDGSLSPRELVQLAKKRDLRAIALTDHDTVAGVAEAVAAGKEQGVEVVPGVEISAQYPTGAMHILGYCFSPSQPEFLKALKKLQEVRAARNPKIIERLQALGLEITTDEVLNLSSGQVGRPHIAKALVNRGYVSSIDEAFSRYLQKGAVAYVEKFRFSPQEAIALIHGAGGLAVLAHPFTLGINEPRELTLLVKEL
;
A
#
# COMPACT_ATOMS: atom_id res chain seq x y z
N MET A 1 27.26 9.84 -0.50
CA MET A 1 26.27 10.04 -1.57
C MET A 1 26.95 9.68 -2.88
N ALA A 2 26.29 8.94 -3.76
CA ALA A 2 26.84 8.26 -4.97
C ALA A 2 27.47 6.87 -4.71
N LYS A 3 26.66 5.83 -4.94
CA LYS A 3 27.06 4.44 -5.29
C LYS A 3 25.92 3.64 -5.97
N TRP A 4 24.69 4.17 -5.98
CA TRP A 4 23.52 3.47 -6.53
C TRP A 4 23.23 3.75 -8.01
N LEU A 5 23.77 4.81 -8.60
CA LEU A 5 23.45 5.21 -9.98
C LEU A 5 24.23 4.46 -11.06
N ASP A 6 25.30 3.73 -10.70
CA ASP A 6 26.12 2.99 -11.67
C ASP A 6 25.59 1.58 -11.99
N LEU A 7 24.48 1.15 -11.38
CA LEU A 7 23.87 -0.18 -11.60
C LEU A 7 22.89 -0.26 -12.78
N ILE A 8 22.65 0.84 -13.50
CA ILE A 8 21.74 0.86 -14.66
C ILE A 8 22.54 1.17 -15.93
N ARG A 9 23.31 0.19 -16.40
CA ARG A 9 23.79 0.14 -17.79
C ARG A 9 23.28 -1.15 -18.42
N TRP A 10 22.60 -1.03 -19.56
CA TRP A 10 22.14 -2.19 -20.33
C TRP A 10 22.77 -2.20 -21.73
N PRO A 11 23.78 -3.05 -21.95
CA PRO A 11 24.16 -3.45 -23.29
C PRO A 11 23.80 -4.93 -23.55
N ASN A 12 23.11 -5.12 -24.67
CA ASN A 12 22.89 -6.34 -25.45
C ASN A 12 21.74 -7.30 -25.09
N ASP A 13 21.00 -7.62 -26.15
CA ASP A 13 19.81 -8.44 -26.24
C ASP A 13 20.11 -9.94 -26.09
N GLN A 14 19.98 -10.44 -24.87
CA GLN A 14 19.56 -11.83 -24.59
C GLN A 14 18.39 -11.76 -23.59
N TYR A 15 17.21 -11.46 -24.13
CA TYR A 15 15.95 -11.31 -23.39
C TYR A 15 15.46 -12.63 -22.77
N LEU A 16 16.01 -12.99 -21.61
CA LEU A 16 15.13 -13.36 -20.50
C LEU A 16 14.61 -12.03 -19.97
N MET A 17 13.37 -11.66 -20.31
CA MET A 17 12.76 -10.42 -19.84
C MET A 17 12.88 -10.38 -18.31
N ASN A 18 13.74 -9.50 -17.81
CA ASN A 18 13.96 -9.25 -16.39
C ASN A 18 12.76 -8.49 -15.83
N ARG A 19 11.61 -9.19 -15.75
CA ARG A 19 10.35 -8.65 -15.27
C ARG A 19 10.48 -8.30 -13.80
N ILE A 20 9.94 -7.16 -13.42
CA ILE A 20 9.92 -6.67 -12.04
C ILE A 20 8.50 -6.23 -11.69
N ASP A 21 8.18 -6.28 -10.40
CA ASP A 21 6.95 -5.70 -9.86
C ASP A 21 7.28 -4.87 -8.61
N LEU A 22 7.27 -3.55 -8.75
CA LEU A 22 7.70 -2.64 -7.70
C LEU A 22 6.54 -2.13 -6.82
N HIS A 23 5.34 -2.69 -6.95
CA HIS A 23 4.20 -2.29 -6.12
C HIS A 23 3.39 -3.52 -5.74
N THR A 24 3.82 -4.20 -4.66
CA THR A 24 3.17 -5.43 -4.17
C THR A 24 2.85 -5.35 -2.68
N HIS A 25 1.77 -6.03 -2.29
CA HIS A 25 1.22 -5.98 -0.93
C HIS A 25 1.18 -7.39 -0.33
N SER A 26 1.48 -7.49 0.95
CA SER A 26 1.34 -8.71 1.73
C SER A 26 0.18 -8.60 2.73
N ASN A 27 -0.08 -9.69 3.45
CA ASN A 27 -1.04 -9.71 4.55
C ASN A 27 -0.60 -8.90 5.78
N CYS A 28 0.58 -8.26 5.75
CA CYS A 28 0.95 -7.23 6.73
C CYS A 28 0.15 -5.93 6.53
N SER A 29 -0.41 -5.72 5.34
CA SER A 29 -1.45 -4.71 5.10
C SER A 29 -2.72 -5.36 4.53
N ASP A 30 -3.02 -5.18 3.25
CA ASP A 30 -4.25 -5.65 2.60
C ASP A 30 -4.03 -6.65 1.46
N GLY A 31 -2.80 -7.15 1.30
CA GLY A 31 -2.49 -8.29 0.45
C GLY A 31 -3.02 -9.61 1.01
N SER A 32 -3.12 -10.63 0.16
CA SER A 32 -3.65 -11.95 0.54
C SER A 32 -2.59 -12.97 0.92
N LEU A 33 -1.33 -12.74 0.54
CA LEU A 33 -0.21 -13.66 0.77
C LEU A 33 0.70 -13.13 1.88
N SER A 34 1.32 -14.03 2.65
CA SER A 34 2.44 -13.66 3.51
C SER A 34 3.60 -13.08 2.69
N PRO A 35 4.51 -12.29 3.31
CA PRO A 35 5.71 -11.81 2.64
C PRO A 35 6.51 -12.93 1.96
N ARG A 36 6.66 -14.09 2.60
CA ARG A 36 7.32 -15.27 2.00
C ARG A 36 6.56 -15.86 0.83
N GLU A 37 5.25 -16.07 0.95
CA GLU A 37 4.42 -16.62 -0.14
C GLU A 37 4.40 -15.69 -1.36
N LEU A 38 4.40 -14.38 -1.14
CA LEU A 38 4.48 -13.38 -2.19
C LEU A 38 5.79 -13.51 -2.99
N VAL A 39 6.93 -13.68 -2.31
CA VAL A 39 8.22 -13.95 -2.96
C VAL A 39 8.22 -15.27 -3.71
N GLN A 40 7.65 -16.33 -3.15
CA GLN A 40 7.51 -17.61 -3.84
C GLN A 40 6.65 -17.49 -5.10
N LEU A 41 5.58 -16.70 -5.05
CA LEU A 41 4.77 -16.40 -6.22
C LEU A 41 5.58 -15.62 -7.26
N ALA A 42 6.34 -14.61 -6.86
CA ALA A 42 7.22 -13.86 -7.75
C ALA A 42 8.21 -14.79 -8.46
N LYS A 43 8.82 -15.73 -7.73
CA LYS A 43 9.70 -16.76 -8.31
C LYS A 43 8.96 -17.63 -9.34
N LYS A 44 7.77 -18.12 -9.02
CA LYS A 44 6.92 -18.92 -9.93
C LYS A 44 6.48 -18.14 -11.17
N ARG A 45 6.51 -16.82 -11.13
CA ARG A 45 6.18 -15.93 -12.26
C ARG A 45 7.42 -15.43 -13.01
N ASP A 46 8.59 -15.97 -12.72
CA ASP A 46 9.87 -15.57 -13.31
C ASP A 46 10.14 -14.07 -13.18
N LEU A 47 9.76 -13.48 -12.04
CA LEU A 47 10.15 -12.11 -11.71
C LEU A 47 11.58 -12.10 -11.18
N ARG A 48 12.39 -11.16 -11.69
CA ARG A 48 13.74 -10.94 -11.19
C ARG A 48 13.73 -10.22 -9.85
N ALA A 49 12.82 -9.26 -9.70
CA ALA A 49 12.71 -8.45 -8.50
C ALA A 49 11.25 -8.11 -8.17
N ILE A 50 10.97 -7.95 -6.88
CA ILE A 50 9.75 -7.31 -6.40
C ILE A 50 10.08 -6.22 -5.37
N ALA A 51 9.18 -5.28 -5.14
CA ALA A 51 9.21 -4.44 -3.95
C ALA A 51 7.98 -4.72 -3.07
N LEU A 52 8.21 -4.95 -1.78
CA LEU A 52 7.12 -5.07 -0.82
C LEU A 52 6.76 -3.68 -0.31
N THR A 53 5.59 -3.17 -0.67
CA THR A 53 5.15 -1.78 -0.43
C THR A 53 3.84 -1.77 0.35
N ASP A 54 3.79 -2.50 1.46
CA ASP A 54 2.60 -2.55 2.31
C ASP A 54 2.14 -1.15 2.76
N HIS A 55 0.82 -0.98 2.89
CA HIS A 55 0.24 0.30 3.29
C HIS A 55 0.64 0.69 4.72
N ASP A 56 1.30 1.85 4.85
CA ASP A 56 1.67 2.48 6.12
C ASP A 56 2.48 1.56 7.08
N THR A 57 3.13 0.49 6.59
CA THR A 57 3.94 -0.43 7.41
C THR A 57 5.09 -1.06 6.65
N VAL A 58 6.12 -1.46 7.38
CA VAL A 58 7.30 -2.19 6.87
C VAL A 58 7.48 -3.54 7.57
N ALA A 59 6.46 -4.00 8.30
CA ALA A 59 6.54 -5.20 9.15
C ALA A 59 6.95 -6.47 8.37
N GLY A 60 6.51 -6.60 7.12
CA GLY A 60 6.82 -7.75 6.27
C GLY A 60 8.17 -7.69 5.56
N VAL A 61 8.86 -6.54 5.57
CA VAL A 61 10.07 -6.32 4.75
C VAL A 61 11.20 -7.29 5.11
N ALA A 62 11.46 -7.50 6.40
CA ALA A 62 12.55 -8.38 6.84
C ALA A 62 12.32 -9.84 6.38
N GLU A 63 11.09 -10.33 6.50
CA GLU A 63 10.69 -11.66 6.06
C GLU A 63 10.79 -11.80 4.53
N ALA A 64 10.25 -10.83 3.77
CA ALA A 64 10.32 -10.85 2.31
C ALA A 64 11.78 -10.85 1.82
N VAL A 65 12.64 -10.02 2.40
CA VAL A 65 14.07 -9.98 2.03
C VAL A 65 14.77 -11.30 2.32
N ALA A 66 14.48 -11.94 3.46
CA ALA A 66 15.02 -13.26 3.78
C ALA A 66 14.56 -14.32 2.77
N ALA A 67 13.25 -14.36 2.47
CA ALA A 67 12.69 -15.27 1.47
C ALA A 67 13.28 -15.01 0.06
N GLY A 68 13.51 -13.75 -0.30
CA GLY A 68 14.11 -13.36 -1.58
C GLY A 68 15.50 -13.95 -1.77
N LYS A 69 16.34 -13.85 -0.73
CA LYS A 69 17.69 -14.44 -0.72
C LYS A 69 17.66 -15.95 -0.91
N GLU A 70 16.71 -16.64 -0.28
CA GLU A 70 16.56 -18.10 -0.41
C GLU A 70 16.07 -18.53 -1.80
N GLN A 71 15.19 -17.75 -2.42
CA GLN A 71 14.52 -18.10 -3.69
C GLN A 71 15.25 -17.55 -4.93
N GLY A 72 16.26 -16.71 -4.73
CA GLY A 72 16.94 -16.00 -5.82
C GLY A 72 16.05 -14.96 -6.50
N VAL A 73 15.23 -14.26 -5.72
CA VAL A 73 14.41 -13.12 -6.17
C VAL A 73 14.88 -11.88 -5.40
N GLU A 74 15.21 -10.81 -6.11
CA GLU A 74 15.58 -9.55 -5.45
C GLU A 74 14.34 -8.92 -4.80
N VAL A 75 14.46 -8.53 -3.55
CA VAL A 75 13.37 -7.86 -2.81
C VAL A 75 13.84 -6.48 -2.40
N VAL A 76 13.19 -5.46 -2.96
CA VAL A 76 13.41 -4.06 -2.63
C VAL A 76 12.54 -3.70 -1.41
N PRO A 77 13.13 -3.24 -0.29
CA PRO A 77 12.38 -2.66 0.81
C PRO A 77 11.53 -1.49 0.32
N GLY A 78 10.23 -1.58 0.54
CA GLY A 78 9.25 -0.60 0.12
C GLY A 78 8.25 -0.27 1.21
N VAL A 79 7.44 0.76 0.95
CA VAL A 79 6.29 1.16 1.76
C VAL A 79 5.36 1.99 0.88
N GLU A 80 4.05 1.91 1.11
CA GLU A 80 3.09 2.81 0.48
C GLU A 80 2.42 3.69 1.53
N ILE A 81 2.74 4.99 1.53
CA ILE A 81 2.23 5.94 2.52
C ILE A 81 0.93 6.57 2.00
N SER A 82 -0.12 6.48 2.83
CA SER A 82 -1.40 7.14 2.58
C SER A 82 -1.31 8.65 2.85
N ALA A 83 -1.32 9.46 1.79
CA ALA A 83 -1.36 10.92 1.85
C ALA A 83 -2.76 11.49 1.55
N GLN A 84 -3.02 12.70 2.05
CA GLN A 84 -4.28 13.41 1.84
C GLN A 84 -4.36 13.93 0.40
N TYR A 85 -5.54 13.77 -0.22
CA TYR A 85 -5.82 14.34 -1.54
C TYR A 85 -7.32 14.62 -1.72
N PRO A 86 -7.74 15.60 -2.55
CA PRO A 86 -9.16 15.95 -2.73
C PRO A 86 -10.05 14.77 -3.09
N THR A 87 -9.63 13.84 -3.96
CA THR A 87 -10.43 12.64 -4.32
C THR A 87 -10.47 11.58 -3.22
N GLY A 88 -9.63 11.70 -2.19
CA GLY A 88 -9.72 10.94 -0.95
C GLY A 88 -8.35 10.50 -0.43
N ALA A 89 -7.50 9.96 -1.29
CA ALA A 89 -6.12 9.64 -0.93
C ALA A 89 -5.22 9.72 -2.17
N MET A 90 -4.01 10.23 -1.94
CA MET A 90 -2.86 10.03 -2.81
C MET A 90 -1.97 9.00 -2.11
N HIS A 91 -1.36 8.10 -2.85
CA HIS A 91 -0.40 7.17 -2.27
C HIS A 91 1.00 7.47 -2.81
N ILE A 92 1.97 7.48 -1.90
CA ILE A 92 3.37 7.72 -2.22
C ILE A 92 4.14 6.46 -1.85
N LEU A 93 4.78 5.85 -2.84
CA LEU A 93 5.70 4.74 -2.67
C LEU A 93 7.03 5.29 -2.17
N GLY A 94 7.57 4.65 -1.13
CA GLY A 94 8.93 4.87 -0.67
C GLY A 94 9.79 3.66 -0.98
N TYR A 95 10.98 3.87 -1.53
CA TYR A 95 11.98 2.82 -1.79
C TYR A 95 13.33 3.18 -1.21
N CYS A 96 14.21 2.20 -1.07
CA CYS A 96 15.64 2.41 -0.76
C CYS A 96 15.90 3.18 0.55
N PHE A 97 14.94 3.17 1.50
CA PHE A 97 15.08 3.81 2.80
C PHE A 97 15.63 2.84 3.85
N SER A 98 16.07 3.37 4.99
CA SER A 98 16.39 2.55 6.16
C SER A 98 15.12 2.20 6.94
N PRO A 99 14.65 0.93 6.94
CA PRO A 99 13.39 0.56 7.59
C PRO A 99 13.46 0.60 9.12
N SER A 100 14.64 0.85 9.70
CA SER A 100 14.84 0.95 11.15
C SER A 100 14.92 2.39 11.65
N GLN A 101 14.65 3.40 10.82
CA GLN A 101 14.72 4.80 11.26
C GLN A 101 13.58 5.12 12.26
N PRO A 102 13.89 5.56 13.51
CA PRO A 102 12.87 5.71 14.55
C PRO A 102 11.75 6.70 14.22
N GLU A 103 12.08 7.87 13.66
CA GLU A 103 11.07 8.89 13.31
C GLU A 103 10.15 8.41 12.18
N PHE A 104 10.70 7.70 11.20
CA PHE A 104 9.92 7.08 10.12
C PHE A 104 8.92 6.05 10.69
N LEU A 105 9.40 5.13 11.53
CA LEU A 105 8.56 4.12 12.17
C LEU A 105 7.47 4.73 13.07
N LYS A 106 7.80 5.81 13.78
CA LYS A 106 6.84 6.56 14.60
C LYS A 106 5.75 7.21 13.74
N ALA A 107 6.12 7.81 12.60
CA ALA A 107 5.17 8.39 11.66
C ALA A 107 4.25 7.32 11.05
N LEU A 108 4.81 6.16 10.64
CA LEU A 108 4.02 5.02 10.19
C LEU A 108 3.05 4.57 11.26
N LYS A 109 3.52 4.34 12.50
CA LYS A 109 2.67 3.91 13.63
C LYS A 109 1.48 4.83 13.86
N LYS A 110 1.66 6.15 13.76
CA LYS A 110 0.56 7.13 13.85
C LYS A 110 -0.53 6.88 12.80
N LEU A 111 -0.16 6.57 11.55
CA LEU A 111 -1.13 6.24 10.49
C LEU A 111 -1.88 4.94 10.78
N GLN A 112 -1.20 3.95 11.36
CA GLN A 112 -1.79 2.67 11.76
C GLN A 112 -2.81 2.85 12.88
N GLU A 113 -2.47 3.62 13.92
CA GLU A 113 -3.37 3.92 15.04
C GLU A 113 -4.62 4.67 14.58
N VAL A 114 -4.45 5.67 13.70
CA VAL A 114 -5.56 6.41 13.10
C VAL A 114 -6.45 5.48 12.26
N ARG A 115 -5.86 4.54 11.51
CA ARG A 115 -6.59 3.55 10.71
C ARG A 115 -7.38 2.60 11.62
N ALA A 116 -6.76 2.09 12.68
CA ALA A 116 -7.39 1.21 13.65
C ALA A 116 -8.57 1.90 14.36
N ALA A 117 -8.42 3.15 14.77
CA ALA A 117 -9.49 3.92 15.41
C ALA A 117 -10.65 4.28 14.46
N ARG A 118 -10.41 4.30 13.13
CA ARG A 118 -11.44 4.60 12.12
C ARG A 118 -12.30 3.37 11.81
N ASN A 119 -11.71 2.18 11.73
CA ASN A 119 -12.42 0.99 11.23
C ASN A 119 -13.71 0.66 12.00
N PRO A 120 -13.74 0.68 13.36
CA PRO A 120 -14.98 0.46 14.12
C PRO A 120 -16.10 1.44 13.74
N LYS A 121 -15.76 2.72 13.51
CA LYS A 121 -16.75 3.75 13.10
C LYS A 121 -17.37 3.48 11.74
N ILE A 122 -16.63 2.87 10.81
CA ILE A 122 -17.17 2.43 9.52
C ILE A 122 -18.14 1.28 9.74
N ILE A 123 -17.77 0.32 10.59
CA ILE A 123 -18.58 -0.86 10.92
C ILE A 123 -19.88 -0.44 11.61
N GLU A 124 -19.84 0.48 12.58
CA GLU A 124 -21.02 1.05 13.23
C GLU A 124 -21.99 1.67 12.21
N ARG A 125 -21.47 2.40 11.21
CA ARG A 125 -22.31 2.97 10.14
C ARG A 125 -22.93 1.90 9.25
N LEU A 126 -22.22 0.81 8.97
CA LEU A 126 -22.76 -0.31 8.20
C LEU A 126 -23.84 -1.05 9.00
N GLN A 127 -23.64 -1.24 10.30
CA GLN A 127 -24.64 -1.83 11.20
C GLN A 127 -25.90 -0.97 11.30
N ALA A 128 -25.77 0.36 11.33
CA ALA A 128 -26.92 1.28 11.29
C ALA A 128 -27.74 1.19 10.00
N LEU A 129 -27.17 0.62 8.92
CA LEU A 129 -27.86 0.33 7.66
C LEU A 129 -28.46 -1.08 7.62
N GLY A 130 -28.40 -1.83 8.73
CA GLY A 130 -28.87 -3.21 8.83
C GLY A 130 -27.86 -4.26 8.34
N LEU A 131 -26.59 -3.89 8.12
CA LEU A 131 -25.54 -4.82 7.70
C LEU A 131 -24.83 -5.37 8.94
N GLU A 132 -25.18 -6.59 9.35
CA GLU A 132 -24.70 -7.25 10.58
C GLU A 132 -23.25 -7.78 10.48
N ILE A 133 -22.31 -6.93 10.08
CA ILE A 133 -20.87 -7.22 10.14
C ILE A 133 -20.31 -6.85 11.52
N THR A 134 -19.27 -7.55 11.99
CA THR A 134 -18.62 -7.27 13.28
C THR A 134 -17.16 -6.86 13.13
N THR A 135 -16.63 -6.14 14.11
CA THR A 135 -15.20 -5.80 14.16
C THR A 135 -14.33 -7.05 14.16
N ASP A 136 -14.68 -8.07 14.96
CA ASP A 136 -13.90 -9.30 15.05
C ASP A 136 -13.86 -10.07 13.74
N GLU A 137 -14.97 -10.12 13.00
CA GLU A 137 -15.02 -10.71 11.66
C GLU A 137 -14.01 -10.04 10.72
N VAL A 138 -13.96 -8.70 10.72
CA VAL A 138 -13.03 -7.96 9.87
C VAL A 138 -11.59 -8.11 10.35
N LEU A 139 -11.35 -8.13 11.67
CA LEU A 139 -10.02 -8.34 12.24
C LEU A 139 -9.45 -9.71 11.86
N ASN A 140 -10.28 -10.75 11.83
CA ASN A 140 -9.87 -12.11 11.46
C ASN A 140 -9.49 -12.27 9.97
N LEU A 141 -9.73 -11.25 9.13
CA LEU A 141 -9.36 -11.27 7.71
C LEU A 141 -7.92 -10.82 7.43
N SER A 142 -7.18 -10.33 8.44
CA SER A 142 -5.79 -9.90 8.29
C SER A 142 -4.96 -10.30 9.50
N SER A 143 -3.72 -10.73 9.26
CA SER A 143 -2.70 -10.87 10.32
C SER A 143 -1.94 -9.57 10.58
N GLY A 144 -2.24 -8.50 9.82
CA GLY A 144 -1.60 -7.20 9.90
C GLY A 144 -2.60 -6.06 9.98
N GLN A 145 -2.36 -5.00 9.21
CA GLN A 145 -3.20 -3.82 9.26
C GLN A 145 -4.54 -4.01 8.55
N VAL A 146 -5.61 -3.84 9.33
CA VAL A 146 -6.97 -3.85 8.80
C VAL A 146 -7.36 -2.51 8.18
N GLY A 147 -8.09 -2.56 7.07
CA GLY A 147 -8.49 -1.41 6.28
C GLY A 147 -9.81 -1.65 5.55
N ARG A 148 -10.24 -0.67 4.75
CA ARG A 148 -11.48 -0.77 3.96
C ARG A 148 -11.54 -1.99 3.04
N PRO A 149 -10.45 -2.46 2.41
CA PRO A 149 -10.48 -3.70 1.62
C PRO A 149 -10.93 -4.93 2.42
N HIS A 150 -10.55 -5.02 3.70
CA HIS A 150 -10.99 -6.10 4.59
C HIS A 150 -12.48 -5.97 4.95
N ILE A 151 -12.96 -4.75 5.20
CA ILE A 151 -14.39 -4.49 5.42
C ILE A 151 -15.20 -4.85 4.16
N ALA A 152 -14.71 -4.48 2.97
CA ALA A 152 -15.30 -4.87 1.70
C ALA A 152 -15.37 -6.39 1.55
N LYS A 153 -14.29 -7.10 1.90
CA LYS A 153 -14.24 -8.56 1.87
C LYS A 153 -15.24 -9.20 2.84
N ALA A 154 -15.42 -8.64 4.04
CA ALA A 154 -16.46 -9.09 4.98
C ALA A 154 -17.88 -8.90 4.39
N LEU A 155 -18.14 -7.76 3.75
CA LEU A 155 -19.43 -7.50 3.08
C LEU A 155 -19.71 -8.50 1.95
N VAL A 156 -18.68 -8.86 1.17
CA VAL A 156 -18.77 -9.90 0.14
C VAL A 156 -19.03 -11.27 0.77
N ASN A 157 -18.28 -11.66 1.80
CA ASN A 157 -18.43 -12.95 2.48
C ASN A 157 -19.82 -13.15 3.10
N ARG A 158 -20.44 -12.06 3.58
CA ARG A 158 -21.82 -12.05 4.08
C ARG A 158 -22.89 -12.01 2.98
N GLY A 159 -22.50 -11.85 1.72
CA GLY A 159 -23.42 -11.75 0.59
C GLY A 159 -24.17 -10.43 0.48
N TYR A 160 -23.73 -9.37 1.18
CA TYR A 160 -24.37 -8.04 1.09
C TYR A 160 -24.05 -7.31 -0.23
N VAL A 161 -22.96 -7.68 -0.86
CA VAL A 161 -22.47 -7.17 -2.16
C VAL A 161 -21.80 -8.30 -2.93
N SER A 162 -21.77 -8.19 -4.25
CA SER A 162 -21.21 -9.20 -5.16
C SER A 162 -19.69 -9.06 -5.37
N SER A 163 -19.13 -7.88 -5.09
CA SER A 163 -17.70 -7.60 -5.33
C SER A 163 -17.15 -6.54 -4.37
N ILE A 164 -15.81 -6.48 -4.30
CA ILE A 164 -15.10 -5.43 -3.56
C ILE A 164 -15.41 -4.05 -4.13
N ASP A 165 -15.45 -3.93 -5.46
CA ASP A 165 -15.76 -2.66 -6.14
C ASP A 165 -17.16 -2.17 -5.81
N GLU A 166 -18.14 -3.09 -5.76
CA GLU A 166 -19.50 -2.76 -5.33
C GLU A 166 -19.51 -2.27 -3.87
N ALA A 167 -18.77 -2.94 -2.99
CA ALA A 167 -18.63 -2.52 -1.58
C ALA A 167 -18.07 -1.10 -1.47
N PHE A 168 -17.03 -0.77 -2.23
CA PHE A 168 -16.45 0.58 -2.28
C PHE A 168 -17.44 1.59 -2.82
N SER A 169 -18.05 1.32 -3.97
CA SER A 169 -18.99 2.22 -4.63
C SER A 169 -20.17 2.58 -3.73
N ARG A 170 -20.81 1.57 -3.13
CA ARG A 170 -22.03 1.74 -2.31
C ARG A 170 -21.74 2.32 -0.93
N TYR A 171 -20.64 1.91 -0.30
CA TYR A 171 -20.48 2.12 1.14
C TYR A 171 -19.16 2.78 1.57
N LEU A 172 -18.02 2.44 0.96
CA LEU A 172 -16.70 2.68 1.59
C LEU A 172 -15.86 3.78 0.93
N GLN A 173 -16.17 4.19 -0.31
CA GLN A 173 -15.44 5.26 -1.00
C GLN A 173 -15.75 6.63 -0.41
N LYS A 174 -14.92 7.64 -0.71
CA LYS A 174 -15.17 9.00 -0.23
C LYS A 174 -16.53 9.49 -0.72
N GLY A 175 -17.35 10.01 0.20
CA GLY A 175 -18.72 10.45 -0.07
C GLY A 175 -19.79 9.36 0.06
N ALA A 176 -19.41 8.08 0.17
CA ALA A 176 -20.37 7.01 0.42
C ALA A 176 -20.85 6.97 1.87
N VAL A 177 -21.99 6.31 2.10
CA VAL A 177 -22.76 6.39 3.35
C VAL A 177 -22.00 5.91 4.60
N ALA A 178 -21.10 4.93 4.47
CA ALA A 178 -20.30 4.42 5.58
C ALA A 178 -18.88 5.02 5.64
N TYR A 179 -18.56 5.99 4.78
CA TYR A 179 -17.22 6.58 4.74
C TYR A 179 -16.92 7.44 5.97
N VAL A 180 -15.83 7.11 6.65
CA VAL A 180 -15.30 7.90 7.77
C VAL A 180 -13.95 8.48 7.38
N GLU A 181 -13.84 9.82 7.42
CA GLU A 181 -12.59 10.52 7.18
C GLU A 181 -11.57 10.19 8.27
N LYS A 182 -10.29 10.15 7.90
CA LYS A 182 -9.18 9.92 8.84
C LYS A 182 -8.05 10.88 8.58
N PHE A 183 -7.24 11.13 9.62
CA PHE A 183 -5.97 11.82 9.44
C PHE A 183 -5.08 11.08 8.43
N ARG A 184 -4.43 11.86 7.58
CA ARG A 184 -3.35 11.46 6.68
C ARG A 184 -2.33 12.61 6.67
N PHE A 185 -1.08 12.29 6.40
CA PHE A 185 -0.08 13.32 6.09
C PHE A 185 -0.44 14.03 4.79
N SER A 186 0.00 15.28 4.62
CA SER A 186 0.02 15.88 3.29
C SER A 186 0.98 15.10 2.37
N PRO A 187 0.82 15.20 1.04
CA PRO A 187 1.79 14.61 0.11
C PRO A 187 3.23 15.05 0.39
N GLN A 188 3.46 16.33 0.69
CA GLN A 188 4.77 16.88 1.00
C GLN A 188 5.34 16.29 2.30
N GLU A 189 4.51 16.12 3.33
CA GLU A 189 4.92 15.46 4.58
C GLU A 189 5.29 14.00 4.34
N ALA A 190 4.52 13.26 3.54
CA ALA A 190 4.83 11.87 3.18
C ALA A 190 6.16 11.75 2.41
N ILE A 191 6.39 12.64 1.44
CA ILE A 191 7.65 12.72 0.68
C ILE A 191 8.82 13.06 1.61
N ALA A 192 8.64 14.07 2.49
CA ALA A 192 9.66 14.46 3.46
C ALA A 192 10.02 13.33 4.43
N LEU A 193 9.04 12.52 4.86
CA LEU A 193 9.28 11.33 5.69
C LEU A 193 10.16 10.29 4.95
N ILE A 194 9.85 10.01 3.68
CA ILE A 194 10.61 9.05 2.86
C ILE A 194 12.03 9.57 2.64
N HIS A 195 12.20 10.83 2.24
CA HIS A 195 13.51 11.44 2.04
C HIS A 195 14.32 11.54 3.34
N GLY A 196 13.66 11.87 4.46
CA GLY A 196 14.27 11.88 5.78
C GLY A 196 14.82 10.52 6.19
N ALA A 197 14.18 9.42 5.75
CA ALA A 197 14.66 8.05 5.91
C ALA A 197 15.73 7.61 4.89
N GLY A 198 16.17 8.53 4.03
CA GLY A 198 17.16 8.30 2.97
C GLY A 198 16.60 7.62 1.73
N GLY A 199 15.27 7.50 1.61
CA GLY A 199 14.60 6.83 0.50
C GLY A 199 14.30 7.71 -0.70
N LEU A 200 13.70 7.09 -1.72
CA LEU A 200 13.17 7.71 -2.92
C LEU A 200 11.63 7.67 -2.87
N ALA A 201 10.99 8.81 -3.08
CA ALA A 201 9.54 8.92 -3.17
C ALA A 201 9.06 8.80 -4.63
N VAL A 202 7.99 8.04 -4.85
CA VAL A 202 7.35 7.85 -6.16
C VAL A 202 5.84 7.96 -6.02
N LEU A 203 5.18 8.72 -6.90
CA LEU A 203 3.72 8.80 -6.94
C LEU A 203 3.13 7.46 -7.42
N ALA A 204 2.30 6.82 -6.60
CA ALA A 204 1.63 5.58 -6.95
C ALA A 204 0.39 5.82 -7.83
N HIS A 205 0.15 4.91 -8.78
CA HIS A 205 -1.10 4.77 -9.56
C HIS A 205 -1.87 6.09 -9.80
N PRO A 206 -1.29 7.07 -10.53
CA PRO A 206 -1.81 8.44 -10.62
C PRO A 206 -3.22 8.56 -11.22
N PHE A 207 -3.69 7.54 -11.94
CA PHE A 207 -5.05 7.47 -12.46
C PHE A 207 -6.13 7.50 -11.37
N THR A 208 -5.80 7.13 -10.12
CA THR A 208 -6.75 7.20 -8.99
C THR A 208 -6.97 8.62 -8.47
N LEU A 209 -6.19 9.60 -8.95
CA LEU A 209 -6.30 11.00 -8.56
C LEU A 209 -7.43 11.74 -9.31
N GLY A 210 -8.08 11.09 -10.28
CA GLY A 210 -9.09 11.74 -11.13
C GLY A 210 -8.51 12.77 -12.10
N ILE A 211 -7.19 12.72 -12.33
CA ILE A 211 -6.48 13.56 -13.29
C ILE A 211 -6.56 12.87 -14.65
N ASN A 212 -7.20 13.54 -15.61
CA ASN A 212 -7.40 13.00 -16.95
C ASN A 212 -6.37 13.52 -17.96
N GLU A 213 -5.68 14.61 -17.65
CA GLU A 213 -4.74 15.28 -18.56
C GLU A 213 -3.28 15.08 -18.12
N PRO A 214 -2.38 14.55 -18.99
CA PRO A 214 -0.97 14.35 -18.65
C PRO A 214 -0.24 15.62 -18.19
N ARG A 215 -0.67 16.79 -18.68
CA ARG A 215 -0.11 18.09 -18.29
C ARG A 215 -0.42 18.43 -16.83
N GLU A 216 -1.63 18.16 -16.37
CA GLU A 216 -2.04 18.40 -14.98
C GLU A 216 -1.26 17.50 -14.03
N LEU A 217 -1.06 16.22 -14.41
CA LEU A 217 -0.20 15.30 -13.66
C LEU A 217 1.24 15.82 -13.57
N THR A 218 1.78 16.34 -14.67
CA THR A 218 3.13 16.92 -14.70
C THR A 218 3.25 18.14 -13.79
N LEU A 219 2.23 18.99 -13.73
CA LEU A 219 2.20 20.15 -12.84
C LEU A 219 2.13 19.73 -11.38
N LEU A 220 1.25 18.78 -11.04
CA LEU A 220 1.15 18.23 -9.70
C LEU A 220 2.50 17.66 -9.23
N VAL A 221 3.17 16.84 -10.04
CA VAL A 221 4.46 16.25 -9.68
C VAL A 221 5.55 17.32 -9.48
N LYS A 222 5.46 18.49 -10.13
CA LYS A 222 6.40 19.61 -9.93
C LYS A 222 6.11 20.43 -8.68
N GLU A 223 4.88 20.40 -8.17
CA GLU A 223 4.46 21.09 -6.96
C GLU A 223 4.75 20.30 -5.67
N LEU A 224 4.91 18.98 -5.82
CA LEU A 224 5.27 18.03 -4.75
C LEU A 224 6.77 18.06 -4.43
#